data_AF-A0A9Q1AG09-F1
#
_entry.id   AF-A0A9Q1AG09-F1
#
_cell.length_a   1.000
_cell.length_b   1.000
_cell.length_c   1.000
_cell.angle_alpha   90.00
_cell.angle_beta   90.00
_cell.angle_gamma   90.00
#
_symmetry.space_group_name_H-M   'P 1'
#
loop_
_entity.id
_entity.type
_entity.pdbx_description
1 polymer ?
#
loop_
_entity_poly.entity_id
_entity_poly.type
_entity_poly.pdbx_seq_one_letter_code
_entity_poly.pdbx_strand_id
1 'polypeptide(L)'
;MSLNSRISQHVSPSSSHPMLSLRFFCSVLFSFPLDLPLFVLLVVEIVDRYDSECVPGAFRGNKVSFIKDSSLPKNCSRILKVRKHMKAPIYIYYQLDNYYQNHRRYVKSRSDQQLLHGLKSSNTGSCEPEESNNGLPVVPCGLIAWSLFNDTYTLIRGTKKLSINRKNIAWKSDRDRKFGKQVYPHNFQNGTLIGGGKLDPNIPVCIDSLLLVISLLFP
;
A
#
# COMPACT_ATOMS: atom_id res chain seq x y z
N MET A 1 -18.76 64.64 30.93
CA MET A 1 -17.40 65.09 31.29
C MET A 1 -16.47 64.62 30.20
N SER A 2 -15.94 65.58 29.44
CA SER A 2 -15.04 65.36 28.30
C SER A 2 -13.66 64.95 28.80
N LEU A 3 -13.10 63.87 28.27
CA LEU A 3 -11.68 63.57 28.39
C LEU A 3 -11.11 63.43 26.98
N ASN A 4 -10.47 64.52 26.55
CA ASN A 4 -9.68 64.64 25.34
C ASN A 4 -8.50 63.65 25.38
N SER A 5 -8.50 62.69 24.45
CA SER A 5 -7.32 61.89 24.12
C SER A 5 -6.49 62.63 23.06
N ARG A 6 -5.35 63.20 23.46
CA ARG A 6 -4.38 63.81 22.53
C ARG A 6 -3.38 62.72 22.09
N ILE A 7 -3.52 62.22 20.87
CA ILE A 7 -2.58 61.25 20.27
C ILE A 7 -1.52 62.03 19.49
N SER A 8 -0.25 61.85 19.88
CA SER A 8 0.91 62.33 19.13
C SER A 8 1.16 61.38 17.96
N GLN A 9 1.12 61.88 16.72
CA GLN A 9 1.46 61.11 15.53
C GLN A 9 2.97 61.17 15.31
N HIS A 10 3.67 60.05 15.50
CA HIS A 10 4.98 59.86 14.89
C HIS A 10 4.77 59.33 13.46
N VAL A 11 5.11 60.16 12.47
CA VAL A 11 5.18 59.74 11.07
C VAL A 11 6.45 58.91 10.89
N SER A 12 6.31 57.60 10.77
CA SER A 12 7.36 56.75 10.17
C SER A 12 7.39 57.01 8.66
N PRO A 13 8.55 57.07 7.99
CA PRO A 13 8.59 57.29 6.56
C PRO A 13 7.94 56.10 5.86
N SER A 14 6.89 56.38 5.07
CA SER A 14 6.26 55.38 4.22
C SER A 14 7.25 54.99 3.12
N SER A 15 7.71 53.74 3.11
CA SER A 15 8.35 53.20 1.92
C SER A 15 7.27 52.93 0.87
N SER A 16 7.36 53.72 -0.19
CA SER A 16 6.66 53.58 -1.46
C SER A 16 6.72 52.14 -1.99
N HIS A 17 5.56 51.66 -2.46
CA HIS A 17 5.27 50.56 -3.38
C HIS A 17 6.21 49.33 -3.39
N PRO A 18 5.70 48.09 -3.34
CA PRO A 18 6.54 46.91 -3.54
C PRO A 18 7.05 46.90 -4.99
N MET A 19 8.21 47.51 -5.22
CA MET A 19 9.01 47.24 -6.40
C MET A 19 9.31 45.74 -6.36
N LEU A 20 8.94 45.03 -7.42
CA LEU A 20 9.18 43.61 -7.63
C LEU A 20 10.64 43.32 -7.27
N SER A 21 10.88 42.85 -6.04
CA SER A 21 12.24 42.92 -5.49
C SER A 21 13.14 42.00 -6.30
N LEU A 22 14.40 42.40 -6.51
CA LEU A 22 15.43 41.57 -7.15
C LEU A 22 15.51 40.15 -6.55
N ARG A 23 15.03 39.98 -5.30
CA ARG A 23 14.89 38.68 -4.62
C ARG A 23 13.88 37.73 -5.28
N PHE A 24 12.79 38.24 -5.86
CA PHE A 24 11.84 37.43 -6.65
C PHE A 24 12.46 36.94 -7.96
N PHE A 25 13.26 37.78 -8.62
CA PHE A 25 13.97 37.38 -9.84
C PHE A 25 15.04 36.32 -9.56
N CYS A 26 15.81 36.45 -8.47
CA CYS A 26 16.78 35.44 -8.07
C CYS A 26 16.14 34.11 -7.65
N SER A 27 15.00 34.11 -6.94
CA SER A 27 14.32 32.86 -6.59
C SER A 27 13.80 32.13 -7.82
N VAL A 28 13.25 32.86 -8.80
CA VAL A 28 12.75 32.28 -10.05
C VAL A 28 13.91 31.69 -10.87
N LEU A 29 15.01 32.43 -11.02
CA LEU A 29 16.22 31.96 -11.72
C LEU A 29 16.91 30.76 -11.06
N PHE A 30 16.75 30.57 -9.74
CA PHE A 30 17.28 29.40 -9.03
C PHE A 30 16.37 28.17 -9.11
N SER A 31 15.04 28.35 -9.23
CA SER A 31 14.08 27.25 -9.37
C SER A 31 14.08 26.64 -10.78
N PHE A 32 14.12 27.47 -11.82
CA PHE A 32 14.08 27.02 -13.22
C PHE A 32 15.15 25.97 -13.62
N PRO A 33 16.44 26.09 -13.24
CA PRO A 33 17.45 25.08 -13.57
C PRO A 33 17.34 23.80 -12.73
N LEU A 34 16.59 23.80 -11.61
CA LEU A 34 16.34 22.62 -10.78
C LEU A 34 15.13 21.80 -11.27
N ASP A 35 14.16 22.44 -11.92
CA ASP A 35 12.97 21.77 -12.46
C ASP A 35 13.23 21.04 -13.79
N LEU A 36 14.19 21.53 -14.59
CA LEU A 36 14.55 20.96 -15.90
C LEU A 36 15.07 19.51 -15.86
N PRO A 37 16.01 19.13 -14.95
CA PRO A 37 16.50 17.75 -14.88
C PRO A 37 15.46 16.75 -14.33
N LEU A 38 14.44 17.21 -13.59
CA LEU A 38 13.40 16.32 -13.03
C LEU A 38 12.43 15.83 -14.12
N PHE A 39 12.20 16.64 -15.16
CA PHE A 39 11.26 16.32 -16.24
C PHE A 39 11.78 15.25 -17.22
N VAL A 40 13.06 14.87 -17.15
CA VAL A 40 13.70 13.93 -18.09
C VAL A 40 13.64 12.47 -17.64
N LEU A 41 12.98 12.17 -16.50
CA LEU A 41 12.77 10.80 -16.04
C LEU A 41 11.67 10.12 -16.87
N LEU A 42 12.06 9.61 -18.04
CA LEU A 42 11.21 8.79 -18.90
C LEU A 42 11.02 7.40 -18.27
N VAL A 43 10.01 7.29 -17.39
CA VAL A 43 9.55 5.99 -16.88
C VAL A 43 8.68 5.33 -17.94
N VAL A 44 9.02 4.10 -18.32
CA VAL A 44 8.17 3.27 -19.17
C VAL A 44 7.28 2.44 -18.25
N GLU A 45 5.97 2.63 -18.35
CA GLU A 45 4.97 1.89 -17.59
C GLU A 45 4.06 1.09 -18.52
N ILE A 46 3.62 -0.08 -18.06
CA ILE A 46 2.64 -0.91 -18.75
C ILE A 46 1.55 -1.24 -17.75
N VAL A 47 0.33 -0.83 -18.08
CA VAL A 47 -0.86 -1.08 -17.26
C VAL A 47 -1.80 -2.02 -18.04
N ASP A 48 -2.21 -3.12 -17.43
CA ASP A 48 -3.21 -4.04 -17.96
C ASP A 48 -4.25 -4.34 -16.87
N ARG A 49 -5.53 -4.16 -17.21
CA ARG A 49 -6.65 -4.45 -16.33
C ARG A 49 -7.18 -5.85 -16.60
N TYR A 50 -7.05 -6.72 -15.62
CA TYR A 50 -7.43 -8.14 -15.76
C TYR A 50 -8.75 -8.50 -15.05
N ASP A 51 -9.30 -7.59 -14.23
CA ASP A 51 -10.49 -7.82 -13.39
C ASP A 51 -11.81 -8.05 -14.16
N SER A 52 -11.92 -7.58 -15.40
CA SER A 52 -13.07 -7.79 -16.29
C SER A 52 -12.81 -8.83 -17.37
N GLU A 53 -11.54 -8.95 -17.75
CA GLU A 53 -11.08 -9.75 -18.88
C GLU A 53 -10.88 -11.21 -18.52
N CYS A 54 -10.44 -11.48 -17.30
CA CYS A 54 -10.25 -12.83 -16.78
C CYS A 54 -11.55 -13.48 -16.27
N VAL A 55 -12.64 -12.70 -16.16
CA VAL A 55 -13.94 -13.20 -15.74
C VAL A 55 -14.74 -13.63 -16.97
N PRO A 56 -15.22 -14.89 -17.05
CA PRO A 56 -16.03 -15.35 -18.16
C PRO A 56 -17.29 -14.49 -18.35
N GLY A 57 -17.76 -14.35 -19.58
CA GLY A 57 -18.90 -13.49 -19.93
C GLY A 57 -20.15 -13.73 -19.07
N ALA A 58 -20.45 -14.99 -18.76
CA ALA A 58 -21.58 -15.39 -17.92
C ALA A 58 -21.53 -14.84 -16.48
N PHE A 59 -20.33 -14.56 -15.96
CA PHE A 59 -20.12 -14.08 -14.59
C PHE A 59 -19.79 -12.59 -14.51
N ARG A 60 -19.79 -11.86 -15.62
CA ARG A 60 -19.47 -10.41 -15.60
C ARG A 60 -20.46 -9.59 -14.77
N GLY A 61 -21.72 -10.00 -14.73
CA GLY A 61 -22.75 -9.37 -13.88
C GLY A 61 -22.65 -9.74 -12.40
N ASN A 62 -22.00 -10.86 -12.06
CA ASN A 62 -21.77 -11.30 -10.68
C ASN A 62 -20.37 -11.90 -10.54
N LYS A 63 -19.36 -11.02 -10.47
CA LYS A 63 -17.96 -11.44 -10.33
C LYS A 63 -17.72 -12.22 -9.04
N VAL A 64 -18.47 -11.92 -7.98
CA VAL A 64 -18.31 -12.53 -6.65
C VAL A 64 -18.63 -14.02 -6.67
N SER A 65 -19.65 -14.45 -7.42
CA SER A 65 -19.96 -15.89 -7.53
C SER A 65 -18.82 -16.66 -8.20
N PHE A 66 -18.20 -16.09 -9.23
CA PHE A 66 -17.03 -16.69 -9.90
C PHE A 66 -15.81 -16.77 -8.98
N ILE A 67 -15.56 -15.72 -8.18
CA ILE A 67 -14.43 -15.70 -7.24
C ILE A 67 -14.62 -16.74 -6.13
N LYS A 68 -15.85 -16.87 -5.59
CA LYS A 68 -16.15 -17.78 -4.49
C LYS A 68 -16.18 -19.25 -4.91
N ASP A 69 -16.52 -19.54 -6.17
CA ASP A 69 -16.58 -20.91 -6.66
C ASP A 69 -15.18 -21.52 -6.78
N SER A 70 -14.88 -22.50 -5.93
CA SER A 70 -13.60 -23.21 -5.94
C SER A 70 -13.48 -24.26 -7.06
N SER A 71 -14.60 -24.64 -7.68
CA SER A 71 -14.62 -25.65 -8.76
C SER A 71 -14.16 -25.08 -10.10
N LEU A 72 -14.25 -23.76 -10.27
CA LEU A 72 -13.89 -23.09 -11.52
C LEU A 72 -12.40 -22.74 -11.58
N PRO A 73 -11.70 -23.03 -12.70
CA PRO A 73 -10.32 -22.63 -12.87
C PRO A 73 -10.22 -21.11 -13.00
N LYS A 74 -9.38 -20.49 -12.16
CA LYS A 74 -9.14 -19.04 -12.14
C LYS A 74 -7.91 -18.59 -12.92
N ASN A 75 -7.33 -19.50 -13.72
CA ASN A 75 -6.14 -19.20 -14.50
C ASN A 75 -6.48 -18.25 -15.64
N CYS A 76 -5.72 -17.17 -15.77
CA CYS A 76 -5.91 -16.18 -16.81
C CYS A 76 -4.58 -15.84 -17.50
N SER A 77 -4.61 -15.75 -18.82
CA SER A 77 -3.46 -15.37 -19.64
C SER A 77 -3.72 -14.05 -20.35
N ARG A 78 -2.80 -13.11 -20.20
CA ARG A 78 -2.87 -11.77 -20.79
C ARG A 78 -1.64 -11.51 -21.64
N ILE A 79 -1.83 -10.89 -22.80
CA ILE A 79 -0.75 -10.55 -23.73
C ILE A 79 -0.41 -9.06 -23.57
N LEU A 80 0.75 -8.78 -23.00
CA LEU A 80 1.24 -7.42 -22.78
C LEU A 80 2.14 -6.99 -23.95
N LYS A 81 1.84 -5.84 -24.57
CA LYS A 81 2.65 -5.27 -25.66
C LYS A 81 3.65 -4.25 -25.12
N VAL A 82 4.93 -4.63 -25.08
CA VAL A 82 6.04 -3.75 -24.65
C VAL A 82 6.52 -2.92 -25.84
N ARG A 83 6.13 -1.63 -25.91
CA ARG A 83 6.48 -0.75 -27.05
C ARG A 83 7.88 -0.15 -26.98
N LYS A 84 8.42 0.01 -25.77
CA LYS A 84 9.74 0.61 -25.52
C LYS A 84 10.56 -0.33 -24.66
N HIS A 85 11.87 -0.35 -24.88
CA HIS A 85 12.79 -1.14 -24.07
C HIS A 85 12.78 -0.66 -22.60
N MET A 86 12.52 -1.57 -21.66
CA MET A 86 12.55 -1.29 -20.22
C MET A 86 13.91 -1.71 -19.66
N LYS A 87 14.70 -0.73 -19.19
CA LYS A 87 15.98 -0.99 -18.52
C LYS A 87 15.73 -1.51 -17.11
N ALA A 88 16.48 -2.53 -16.68
CA ALA A 88 16.41 -3.05 -15.32
C ALA A 88 16.89 -1.99 -14.29
N PRO A 89 16.37 -2.00 -13.05
CA PRO A 89 15.39 -2.94 -12.49
C PRO A 89 13.95 -2.65 -12.93
N ILE A 90 13.17 -3.71 -13.17
CA ILE A 90 11.74 -3.62 -13.51
C ILE A 90 10.94 -4.04 -12.28
N TYR A 91 10.02 -3.17 -11.86
CA TYR A 91 9.12 -3.42 -10.73
C TYR A 91 7.73 -3.80 -11.24
N ILE A 92 7.04 -4.65 -10.48
CA ILE A 92 5.67 -5.08 -10.77
C ILE A 92 4.81 -4.59 -9.61
N TYR A 93 3.77 -3.85 -9.95
CA TYR A 93 2.78 -3.35 -9.00
C TYR A 93 1.42 -3.93 -9.34
N TYR A 94 0.60 -4.15 -8.31
CA TYR A 94 -0.81 -4.41 -8.46
C TYR A 94 -1.57 -3.19 -7.97
N GLN A 95 -2.64 -2.83 -8.67
CA GLN A 95 -3.52 -1.74 -8.32
C GLN A 95 -4.89 -2.31 -7.98
N LEU A 96 -5.45 -1.87 -6.86
CA LEU A 96 -6.79 -2.22 -6.42
C LEU A 96 -7.64 -0.95 -6.43
N ASP A 97 -8.69 -0.96 -7.25
CA ASP A 97 -9.67 0.13 -7.29
C ASP A 97 -10.81 -0.15 -6.29
N ASN A 98 -11.42 0.91 -5.76
CA ASN A 98 -12.50 0.83 -4.76
C ASN A 98 -12.12 0.03 -3.49
N TYR A 99 -10.84 0.06 -3.12
CA TYR A 99 -10.32 -0.60 -1.93
C TYR A 99 -9.87 0.41 -0.87
N TYR A 100 -10.71 0.64 0.14
CA TYR A 100 -10.54 1.72 1.12
C TYR A 100 -9.61 1.35 2.28
N GLN A 101 -8.32 1.16 2.00
CA GLN A 101 -7.33 0.86 3.04
C GLN A 101 -7.18 2.00 4.07
N ASN A 102 -7.50 3.24 3.68
CA ASN A 102 -7.47 4.42 4.56
C ASN A 102 -8.64 4.51 5.53
N HIS A 103 -9.61 3.61 5.44
CA HIS A 103 -10.75 3.64 6.34
C HIS A 103 -10.30 3.42 7.79
N ARG A 104 -10.67 4.33 8.71
CA ARG A 104 -10.21 4.35 10.11
C ARG A 104 -10.32 2.98 10.81
N ARG A 105 -11.41 2.24 10.57
CA ARG A 105 -11.61 0.89 11.16
C ARG A 105 -10.66 -0.15 10.56
N TYR A 106 -10.38 -0.06 9.27
CA TYR A 106 -9.46 -0.98 8.58
C TYR A 106 -8.03 -0.75 9.07
N VAL A 107 -7.58 0.51 9.12
CA VAL A 107 -6.25 0.89 9.63
C VAL A 107 -6.04 0.45 11.09
N LYS A 108 -7.05 0.62 11.94
CA LYS A 108 -6.98 0.24 13.35
C LYS A 108 -7.04 -1.26 13.59
N SER A 109 -7.51 -2.04 12.62
CA SER A 109 -7.69 -3.49 12.76
C SER A 109 -6.37 -4.24 12.54
N ARG A 110 -5.46 -4.05 13.50
CA ARG A 110 -4.19 -4.76 13.69
C ARG A 110 -3.74 -4.65 15.15
N SER A 111 -2.83 -5.53 15.58
CA SER A 111 -2.16 -5.44 16.88
C SER A 111 -0.64 -5.43 16.69
N ASP A 112 -0.02 -4.27 16.88
CA ASP A 112 1.43 -4.11 16.69
C ASP A 112 2.22 -4.96 17.72
N GLN A 113 1.69 -5.11 18.95
CA GLN A 113 2.28 -6.00 19.96
C GLN A 113 2.24 -7.46 19.52
N GLN A 114 1.16 -7.90 18.86
CA GLN A 114 1.06 -9.25 18.32
C GLN A 114 2.00 -9.46 17.11
N LEU A 115 2.17 -8.45 16.26
CA LEU A 115 3.12 -8.52 15.14
C LEU A 115 4.58 -8.62 15.60
N LEU A 116 4.90 -8.13 16.81
CA LEU A 116 6.23 -8.21 17.43
C LEU A 116 6.43 -9.48 18.26
N HIS A 117 5.45 -9.85 19.08
CA HIS A 117 5.59 -10.88 20.11
C HIS A 117 4.74 -12.14 19.88
N GLY A 118 3.91 -12.15 18.83
CA GLY A 118 3.03 -13.26 18.48
C GLY A 118 1.99 -13.54 19.56
N LEU A 119 1.83 -14.82 19.89
CA LEU A 119 0.86 -15.32 20.88
C LEU A 119 1.13 -14.83 22.31
N LYS A 120 2.29 -14.23 22.60
CA LYS A 120 2.58 -13.65 23.92
C LYS A 120 1.77 -12.38 24.19
N SER A 121 1.23 -11.75 23.16
CA SER A 121 0.40 -10.55 23.27
C SER A 121 -1.07 -10.92 23.45
N SER A 122 -1.69 -10.46 24.53
CA SER A 122 -3.12 -10.66 24.82
C SER A 122 -4.02 -9.50 24.34
N ASN A 123 -3.44 -8.35 23.97
CA ASN A 123 -4.22 -7.17 23.60
C ASN A 123 -4.54 -7.17 22.09
N THR A 124 -5.65 -7.82 21.74
CA THR A 124 -6.14 -7.93 20.36
C THR A 124 -7.49 -7.26 20.11
N GLY A 125 -8.05 -6.51 21.07
CA GLY A 125 -9.38 -5.89 20.92
C GLY A 125 -9.49 -4.88 19.78
N SER A 126 -8.37 -4.35 19.27
CA SER A 126 -8.35 -3.53 18.06
C SER A 126 -8.58 -4.34 16.77
N CYS A 127 -8.35 -5.65 16.79
CA CYS A 127 -8.42 -6.56 15.65
C CYS A 127 -9.84 -7.05 15.33
N GLU A 128 -10.86 -6.66 16.08
CA GLU A 128 -12.24 -7.04 15.79
C GLU A 128 -12.63 -6.72 14.32
N PRO A 129 -13.36 -7.62 13.65
CA PRO A 129 -13.88 -8.91 14.14
C PRO A 129 -12.89 -10.08 14.06
N GLU A 130 -11.76 -9.92 13.38
CA GLU A 130 -10.80 -11.01 13.07
C GLU A 130 -9.73 -11.17 14.16
N GLU A 131 -10.15 -11.17 15.42
CA GLU A 131 -9.26 -11.35 16.58
C GLU A 131 -9.07 -12.82 16.98
N SER A 132 -10.13 -13.61 16.87
CA SER A 132 -10.18 -15.00 17.27
C SER A 132 -11.15 -15.76 16.36
N ASN A 133 -10.90 -17.06 16.20
CA ASN A 133 -11.78 -17.95 15.45
C ASN A 133 -11.96 -19.23 16.27
N ASN A 134 -13.21 -19.61 16.54
CA ASN A 134 -13.58 -20.74 17.40
C ASN A 134 -12.94 -20.68 18.81
N GLY A 135 -12.83 -19.48 19.39
CA GLY A 135 -12.26 -19.27 20.73
C GLY A 135 -10.73 -19.35 20.80
N LEU A 136 -10.04 -19.54 19.68
CA LEU A 136 -8.58 -19.52 19.59
C LEU A 136 -8.09 -18.22 18.93
N PRO A 137 -7.01 -17.59 19.43
CA PRO A 137 -6.50 -16.34 18.87
C PRO A 137 -6.02 -16.52 17.43
N VAL A 138 -6.29 -15.53 16.57
CA VAL A 138 -5.78 -15.49 15.20
C VAL A 138 -4.47 -14.70 15.18
N VAL A 139 -3.44 -15.25 14.54
CA VAL A 139 -2.15 -14.58 14.35
C VAL A 139 -1.77 -14.65 12.87
N PRO A 140 -1.42 -13.52 12.23
CA PRO A 140 -1.68 -12.14 12.65
C PRO A 140 -3.19 -11.81 12.61
N CYS A 141 -3.68 -11.06 13.59
CA CYS A 141 -5.08 -10.64 13.69
C CYS A 141 -5.41 -9.38 12.88
N GLY A 142 -6.70 -9.21 12.61
CA GLY A 142 -7.26 -7.98 12.06
C GLY A 142 -7.45 -7.97 10.54
N LEU A 143 -8.23 -6.99 10.08
CA LEU A 143 -8.71 -6.90 8.70
C LEU A 143 -7.56 -6.75 7.69
N ILE A 144 -6.47 -6.05 8.06
CA ILE A 144 -5.31 -5.85 7.19
C ILE A 144 -4.68 -7.19 6.79
N ALA A 145 -4.48 -8.06 7.77
CA ALA A 145 -3.96 -9.39 7.53
C ALA A 145 -4.99 -10.25 6.79
N TRP A 146 -6.26 -10.19 7.23
CA TRP A 146 -7.34 -11.02 6.70
C TRP A 146 -7.57 -10.84 5.19
N SER A 147 -7.46 -9.61 4.68
CA SER A 147 -7.67 -9.27 3.27
C SER A 147 -6.37 -9.27 2.46
N LEU A 148 -5.45 -10.19 2.77
CA LEU A 148 -4.19 -10.32 2.05
C LEU A 148 -4.42 -10.62 0.57
N PHE A 149 -3.67 -9.94 -0.31
CA PHE A 149 -3.74 -10.20 -1.75
C PHE A 149 -3.21 -11.60 -2.10
N ASN A 150 -3.93 -12.36 -2.93
CA ASN A 150 -3.66 -13.79 -3.18
C ASN A 150 -3.37 -14.16 -4.64
N ASP A 151 -3.43 -13.23 -5.59
CA ASP A 151 -3.13 -13.58 -6.97
C ASP A 151 -1.63 -13.81 -7.17
N THR A 152 -1.32 -14.68 -8.13
CA THR A 152 0.06 -15.01 -8.49
C THR A 152 0.32 -14.73 -9.96
N TYR A 153 1.39 -13.98 -10.22
CA TYR A 153 1.80 -13.64 -11.57
C TYR A 153 2.94 -14.53 -12.04
N THR A 154 2.85 -14.96 -13.30
CA THR A 154 3.95 -15.59 -14.05
C THR A 154 4.12 -14.86 -15.37
N LEU A 155 5.33 -14.37 -15.65
CA LEU A 155 5.64 -13.66 -16.88
C LEU A 155 6.45 -14.56 -17.82
N ILE A 156 6.05 -14.59 -19.09
CA ILE A 156 6.71 -15.37 -20.14
C ILE A 156 6.96 -14.44 -21.32
N ARG A 157 8.20 -14.45 -21.83
CA ARG A 157 8.61 -13.70 -23.03
C ARG A 157 9.02 -14.69 -24.11
N GLY A 158 8.16 -14.87 -25.12
CA GLY A 158 8.32 -15.92 -26.12
C GLY A 158 8.22 -17.30 -25.45
N THR A 159 9.32 -18.04 -25.41
CA THR A 159 9.44 -19.32 -24.70
C THR A 159 10.14 -19.22 -23.34
N LYS A 160 10.70 -18.04 -22.99
CA LYS A 160 11.48 -17.86 -21.76
C LYS A 160 10.61 -17.37 -20.61
N LYS A 161 10.54 -18.15 -19.53
CA LYS A 161 9.95 -17.72 -18.25
C LYS A 161 10.84 -16.66 -17.58
N LEU A 162 10.26 -15.54 -17.21
CA LEU A 162 10.93 -14.48 -16.46
C LEU A 162 10.77 -14.76 -14.96
N SER A 163 11.88 -14.81 -14.23
CA SER A 163 11.88 -14.99 -12.78
C SER A 163 11.45 -13.69 -12.09
N ILE A 164 10.42 -13.76 -11.25
CA ILE A 164 9.92 -12.64 -10.46
C ILE A 164 10.39 -12.82 -9.03
N ASN A 165 11.16 -11.87 -8.51
CA ASN A 165 11.59 -11.89 -7.11
C ASN A 165 10.48 -11.28 -6.24
N ARG A 166 9.95 -12.08 -5.30
CA ARG A 166 8.95 -11.64 -4.30
C ARG A 166 9.54 -11.37 -2.91
N LYS A 167 10.85 -11.58 -2.73
CA LYS A 167 11.55 -11.40 -1.46
C LYS A 167 12.12 -9.98 -1.36
N ASN A 168 12.24 -9.47 -0.13
CA ASN A 168 12.85 -8.17 0.17
C ASN A 168 12.18 -6.95 -0.47
N ILE A 169 10.88 -7.04 -0.80
CA ILE A 169 10.12 -5.90 -1.36
C ILE A 169 9.60 -4.94 -0.27
N ALA A 170 9.55 -5.38 0.99
CA ALA A 170 9.17 -4.54 2.12
C ALA A 170 10.31 -3.59 2.55
N TRP A 171 9.99 -2.58 3.36
CA TRP A 171 11.02 -1.74 3.97
C TRP A 171 11.89 -2.54 4.93
N LYS A 172 13.17 -2.19 5.00
CA LYS A 172 14.13 -2.81 5.92
C LYS A 172 13.72 -2.60 7.38
N SER A 173 13.23 -1.40 7.72
CA SER A 173 12.70 -1.07 9.06
C SER A 173 11.63 -2.05 9.52
N ASP A 174 10.74 -2.44 8.60
CA ASP A 174 9.59 -3.26 8.95
C ASP A 174 10.05 -4.69 9.26
N ARG A 175 10.86 -5.27 8.38
CA ARG A 175 11.44 -6.60 8.59
C ARG A 175 12.31 -6.69 9.84
N ASP A 176 13.05 -5.64 10.16
CA ASP A 176 14.07 -5.68 11.21
C ASP A 176 13.53 -5.22 12.58
N ARG A 177 12.53 -4.33 12.61
CA ARG A 177 12.07 -3.67 13.84
C ARG A 177 10.58 -3.76 14.11
N LYS A 178 9.72 -3.81 13.09
CA LYS A 178 8.25 -3.75 13.26
C LYS A 178 7.62 -5.13 13.40
N PHE A 179 8.21 -6.16 12.77
CA PHE A 179 7.70 -7.52 12.78
C PHE A 179 8.70 -8.47 13.43
N GLY A 180 8.23 -9.31 14.36
CA GLY A 180 9.07 -10.25 15.09
C GLY A 180 9.53 -11.43 14.24
N LYS A 181 10.80 -11.83 14.38
CA LYS A 181 11.40 -12.97 13.65
C LYS A 181 10.85 -14.34 14.08
N GLN A 182 10.26 -14.42 15.27
CA GLN A 182 9.70 -15.65 15.84
C GLN A 182 8.17 -15.59 15.95
N VAL A 183 7.52 -14.87 15.03
CA VAL A 183 6.06 -14.80 14.95
C VAL A 183 5.61 -15.59 13.74
N TYR A 184 4.84 -16.65 13.98
CA TYR A 184 4.31 -17.54 12.96
C TYR A 184 2.79 -17.43 12.90
N PRO A 185 2.19 -17.61 11.71
CA PRO A 185 0.74 -17.64 11.57
C PRO A 185 0.12 -18.75 12.44
N HIS A 186 -0.99 -18.43 13.11
CA HIS A 186 -1.74 -19.37 13.95
C HIS A 186 -3.24 -19.13 13.76
N ASN A 187 -4.00 -20.21 13.55
CA ASN A 187 -5.46 -20.18 13.36
C ASN A 187 -5.95 -19.19 12.28
N PHE A 188 -5.10 -18.85 11.31
CA PHE A 188 -5.38 -17.82 10.31
C PHE A 188 -6.25 -18.35 9.17
N GLN A 189 -7.39 -17.69 8.90
CA GLN A 189 -8.38 -18.09 7.88
C GLN A 189 -8.81 -19.58 7.93
N ASN A 190 -8.94 -20.12 9.15
CA ASN A 190 -9.38 -21.51 9.38
C ASN A 190 -10.91 -21.64 9.54
N GLY A 191 -11.66 -20.57 9.27
CA GLY A 191 -13.12 -20.51 9.40
C GLY A 191 -13.84 -20.73 8.06
N THR A 192 -15.16 -20.53 8.07
CA THR A 192 -16.01 -20.55 6.87
C THR A 192 -15.82 -19.32 5.99
N LEU A 193 -15.46 -18.19 6.60
CA LEU A 193 -15.13 -16.95 5.90
C LEU A 193 -13.65 -16.95 5.54
N ILE A 194 -13.36 -16.65 4.28
CA ILE A 194 -12.00 -16.47 3.74
C ILE A 194 -11.96 -15.09 3.13
N GLY A 195 -11.09 -14.21 3.65
CA GLY A 195 -10.94 -12.85 3.17
C GLY A 195 -10.03 -12.72 1.95
N GLY A 196 -8.90 -13.42 1.97
CA GLY A 196 -7.86 -13.25 0.96
C GLY A 196 -6.89 -14.42 0.89
N GLY A 197 -5.60 -14.11 0.90
CA GLY A 197 -4.51 -15.08 0.83
C GLY A 197 -4.33 -15.83 2.14
N LYS A 198 -3.85 -17.07 2.04
CA LYS A 198 -3.45 -17.88 3.19
C LYS A 198 -1.96 -17.67 3.48
N LEU A 199 -1.63 -17.70 4.76
CA LEU A 199 -0.24 -17.65 5.23
C LEU A 199 0.27 -19.07 5.50
N ASP A 200 1.54 -19.31 5.21
CA ASP A 200 2.20 -20.58 5.52
C ASP A 200 2.58 -20.62 7.01
N PRO A 201 2.10 -21.60 7.80
CA PRO A 201 2.42 -21.69 9.23
C PRO A 201 3.91 -21.91 9.51
N ASN A 202 4.71 -22.35 8.53
CA ASN A 202 6.15 -22.58 8.69
C ASN A 202 7.01 -21.35 8.37
N ILE A 203 6.42 -20.30 7.81
CA ILE A 203 7.15 -19.08 7.43
C ILE A 203 6.80 -17.98 8.43
N PRO A 204 7.80 -17.31 9.02
CA PRO A 204 7.52 -16.23 9.94
C PRO A 204 6.94 -15.01 9.21
N VAL A 205 6.04 -14.33 9.90
CA VAL A 205 5.27 -13.17 9.42
C VAL A 205 6.18 -12.06 8.88
N CYS A 206 7.37 -11.87 9.46
CA CYS A 206 8.33 -10.85 9.03
C CYS A 206 9.05 -11.14 7.70
N ILE A 207 8.94 -12.37 7.17
CA ILE A 207 9.50 -12.74 5.86
C ILE A 207 8.43 -12.61 4.77
N ASP A 208 7.16 -12.77 5.13
CA ASP A 208 6.05 -12.64 4.21
C ASP A 208 5.90 -11.19 3.72
N SER A 209 6.51 -10.93 2.57
CA SER A 209 6.68 -9.58 2.08
C SER A 209 5.36 -8.95 1.59
N LEU A 210 4.32 -9.74 1.30
CA LEU A 210 3.02 -9.22 0.88
C LEU A 210 2.24 -8.66 2.07
N LEU A 211 2.27 -9.35 3.21
CA LEU A 211 1.65 -8.87 4.44
C LEU A 211 2.31 -7.57 4.95
N LEU A 212 3.64 -7.50 4.85
CA LEU A 212 4.39 -6.30 5.19
C LEU A 212 4.00 -5.10 4.33
N VAL A 213 3.77 -5.32 3.03
CA VAL A 213 3.48 -4.21 2.10
C VAL A 213 2.12 -3.55 2.38
N ILE A 214 1.10 -4.33 2.77
CA ILE A 214 -0.24 -3.78 3.07
C ILE A 214 -0.24 -3.02 4.40
N SER A 215 0.62 -3.39 5.34
CA SER A 215 0.74 -2.75 6.65
C SER A 215 1.41 -1.36 6.64
N LEU A 216 1.86 -0.89 5.46
CA LEU A 216 2.65 0.33 5.27
C LEU A 216 1.86 1.59 4.90
N LEU A 217 0.62 1.46 4.44
CA LEU A 217 -0.09 2.64 3.92
C LEU A 217 -0.60 3.59 5.01
N PHE A 218 -0.51 3.20 6.28
CA PHE A 218 -0.94 4.01 7.41
C PHE A 218 0.03 3.86 8.58
N PRO A 219 0.84 4.91 8.88
CA PRO A 219 1.62 4.98 10.11
C PRO A 219 0.71 4.96 11.34
#